data_AF-A0A9C9G7D5-F1
#
_entry.id   AF-A0A9C9G7D5-F1
#
_cell.length_a   1.000
_cell.length_b   1.000
_cell.length_c   1.000
_cell.angle_alpha   90.00
_cell.angle_beta   90.00
_cell.angle_gamma   90.00
#
_symmetry.space_group_name_H-M   'P 1'
#
loop_
_entity.id
_entity.type
_entity.pdbx_description
1 polymer ?
#
loop_
_entity_poly.entity_id
_entity_poly.type
_entity_poly.pdbx_seq_one_letter_code
_entity_poly.pdbx_strand_id
1 'polypeptide(L)' 'MILRHFYRKKISGQAKPTLQAEPMVRCEQCGVHLPRSDALQHTQQWFCSSKHLQAFLDKHE' A
#
# COMPACT_ATOMS: atom_id res chain seq x y z
N MET A 1 -24.45 3.97 17.94
CA MET A 1 -23.17 3.25 17.99
C MET A 1 -22.92 2.54 16.66
N ILE A 2 -22.18 3.11 15.71
CA ILE A 2 -21.50 2.29 14.66
C ILE A 2 -20.18 2.99 14.33
N LEU A 3 -19.14 2.60 15.08
CA LEU A 3 -17.77 3.06 14.89
C LEU A 3 -17.25 2.58 13.53
N ARG A 4 -17.15 3.49 12.55
CA ARG A 4 -16.33 3.26 11.34
C ARG A 4 -14.86 3.50 11.69
N HIS A 5 -14.33 2.61 12.53
CA HIS A 5 -12.92 2.59 12.97
C HIS A 5 -12.06 1.58 12.20
N PHE A 6 -12.50 1.06 11.06
CA PHE A 6 -11.75 0.03 10.35
C PHE A 6 -10.98 0.58 9.16
N TYR A 7 -9.88 1.31 9.45
CA TYR A 7 -8.56 1.02 8.86
C TYR A 7 -7.45 1.87 9.50
N ARG A 8 -7.17 1.66 10.79
CA ARG A 8 -5.91 2.09 11.41
C ARG A 8 -4.82 1.07 11.06
N LYS A 9 -4.35 1.09 9.80
CA LYS A 9 -3.24 0.22 9.38
C LYS A 9 -1.93 0.87 9.81
N LYS A 10 -1.14 0.08 10.54
CA LYS A 10 0.14 0.40 11.20
C LYS A 10 0.88 1.58 10.56
N ILE A 11 1.00 2.66 11.32
CA ILE A 11 2.08 3.62 11.12
C ILE A 11 3.33 2.86 11.56
N SER A 12 3.98 2.18 10.63
CA SER A 12 5.32 1.64 10.78
C SER A 12 6.25 2.84 10.94
N GLY A 13 6.34 3.37 12.16
CA GLY A 13 7.32 4.39 12.49
C GLY A 13 8.70 3.79 12.37
N GLN A 14 9.40 4.11 11.28
CA GLN A 14 10.85 4.25 11.30
C GLN A 14 11.21 5.60 10.69
N ALA A 15 11.50 6.51 11.60
CA ALA A 15 12.05 7.81 11.37
C ALA A 15 13.37 7.74 10.59
N LYS A 16 13.57 8.69 9.68
CA LYS A 16 14.81 9.46 9.53
C LYS A 16 14.49 10.75 8.77
N PRO A 17 14.74 11.93 9.36
CA PRO A 17 14.67 13.19 8.62
C PRO A 17 15.90 13.30 7.74
N THR A 18 15.89 12.58 6.61
CA THR A 18 16.79 12.85 5.49
C THR A 18 15.89 13.15 4.32
N LEU A 19 15.97 14.38 3.82
CA LEU A 19 15.20 14.99 2.73
C LEU A 19 15.38 14.26 1.38
N GLN A 20 15.03 12.98 1.35
CA GLN A 20 14.92 12.18 0.13
C GLN A 20 13.47 11.74 0.08
N ALA A 21 12.67 12.47 -0.68
CA ALA A 21 11.27 12.12 -0.89
C ALA A 21 11.20 10.71 -1.48
N GLU A 22 10.79 9.74 -0.66
CA GLU A 22 10.57 8.39 -1.17
C GLU A 22 9.46 8.45 -2.22
N PRO A 23 9.63 7.81 -3.39
CA PRO A 23 8.62 7.82 -4.42
C PRO A 23 7.33 7.21 -3.88
N MET A 24 6.27 7.99 -3.89
CA MET A 24 4.94 7.51 -3.53
C MET A 24 4.37 6.72 -4.71
N VAL A 25 3.88 5.53 -4.44
CA VAL A 25 3.28 4.64 -5.43
C VAL A 25 1.79 4.48 -5.15
N ARG A 26 1.02 4.21 -6.20
CA ARG A 26 -0.43 4.02 -6.12
C ARG A 26 -0.76 2.54 -6.16
N CYS A 27 -1.63 2.09 -5.28
CA CYS A 27 -2.15 0.73 -5.33
C CYS A 27 -3.13 0.57 -6.50
N GLU A 28 -2.92 -0.42 -7.36
CA GLU A 28 -3.78 -0.62 -8.55
C GLU A 28 -5.17 -1.17 -8.21
N GLN A 29 -5.31 -1.89 -7.09
CA GLN A 29 -6.59 -2.47 -6.68
C GLN A 29 -7.51 -1.46 -5.96
N CYS A 30 -6.97 -0.56 -5.14
CA CYS A 30 -7.78 0.36 -4.33
C CYS A 30 -7.47 1.85 -4.53
N GLY A 31 -6.42 2.19 -5.29
CA GLY A 31 -6.04 3.57 -5.59
C GLY A 31 -5.35 4.32 -4.45
N VAL A 32 -5.04 3.69 -3.32
CA VAL A 32 -4.37 4.36 -2.19
C VAL A 32 -2.93 4.72 -2.55
N HIS A 33 -2.48 5.91 -2.14
CA HIS A 33 -1.09 6.33 -2.24
C HIS A 33 -0.34 5.96 -0.96
N LEU A 34 0.82 5.32 -1.12
CA LEU A 34 1.68 4.93 -0.01
C LEU A 34 3.15 4.95 -0.45
N PRO A 35 4.10 5.06 0.48
CA PRO A 35 5.52 5.06 0.13
C PRO A 35 5.94 3.70 -0.45
N ARG A 36 6.81 3.72 -1.46
CA ARG A 36 7.32 2.51 -2.13
C ARG A 36 7.85 1.44 -1.18
N SER A 37 8.45 1.85 -0.07
CA SER A 37 9.01 0.98 0.96
C SER A 37 7.97 0.14 1.73
N ASP A 38 6.71 0.59 1.77
CA ASP A 38 5.58 -0.14 2.39
C ASP A 38 4.71 -0.84 1.33
N ALA A 39 5.07 -0.69 0.05
CA ALA A 39 4.35 -1.25 -1.09
C ALA A 39 4.87 -2.64 -1.47
N LEU A 40 3.96 -3.54 -1.83
CA LEU A 40 4.32 -4.79 -2.49
C LEU A 40 4.41 -4.54 -3.99
N GLN A 41 5.59 -4.75 -4.56
CA GLN A 41 5.80 -4.73 -6.01
C GLN A 41 5.44 -6.09 -6.59
N HIS A 42 4.63 -6.10 -7.65
CA HIS A 42 4.43 -7.29 -8.47
C HIS A 42 4.49 -6.91 -9.93
N THR A 43 5.45 -7.52 -10.65
CA THR A 43 5.82 -7.15 -12.02
C THR A 43 6.02 -5.64 -12.16
N GLN A 44 5.00 -4.91 -12.62
CA GLN A 44 5.03 -3.48 -12.89
C GLN A 44 3.99 -2.69 -12.08
N GLN A 45 3.31 -3.34 -11.14
CA GLN A 45 2.25 -2.77 -10.34
C GLN A 45 2.56 -2.81 -8.83
N TRP A 46 1.86 -1.95 -8.10
CA TRP A 46 2.07 -1.74 -6.67
C TRP A 46 0.80 -2.07 -5.89
N PHE A 47 0.96 -2.66 -4.70
CA PHE A 47 -0.13 -3.09 -3.85
C PHE A 47 0.10 -2.72 -2.38
N CYS A 48 -0.95 -2.24 -1.70
CA CYS A 48 -0.87 -1.87 -0.28
C CYS A 48 -0.95 -3.06 0.68
N SER A 49 -1.20 -4.27 0.17
CA SER A 49 -1.30 -5.50 0.94
C SER A 49 -1.33 -6.73 0.05
N SER A 50 -0.91 -7.87 0.59
CA SER A 50 -0.96 -9.16 -0.13
C SER A 50 -2.37 -9.53 -0.57
N LYS A 51 -3.41 -9.14 0.18
CA LYS A 51 -4.81 -9.34 -0.21
C LYS A 51 -5.16 -8.68 -1.54
N HIS A 52 -4.66 -7.46 -1.78
CA HIS A 52 -4.92 -6.74 -3.03
C HIS A 52 -4.12 -7.29 -4.19
N LEU A 53 -2.88 -7.70 -3.93
CA LEU A 53 -2.08 -8.42 -4.90
C LEU A 53 -2.77 -9.71 -5.33
N GLN A 54 -3.21 -10.54 -4.37
CA GLN A 54 -3.91 -11.79 -4.67
C GLN A 54 -5.17 -11.56 -5.50
N ALA A 55 -6.00 -10.59 -5.10
CA ALA A 55 -7.20 -10.23 -5.85
C ALA A 55 -6.91 -9.59 -7.23
N PHE A 56 -5.66 -9.20 -7.50
CA PHE A 56 -5.24 -8.77 -8.82
C PHE A 56 -4.83 -9.99 -9.66
N LEU A 57 -4.08 -10.93 -9.08
CA LEU A 57 -3.69 -12.18 -9.74
C LEU A 57 -4.91 -13.01 -10.17
N ASP A 58 -5.89 -13.16 -9.27
CA ASP A 58 -7.16 -13.88 -9.49
C ASP A 58 -8.03 -13.27 -10.61
N LYS A 59 -7.88 -11.98 -10.89
CA LYS A 59 -8.60 -11.31 -11.98
C LYS A 59 -7.88 -11.37 -13.32
N HIS A 60 -6.61 -11.75 -13.31
CA HIS A 60 -5.71 -11.73 -14.47
C HIS A 60 -5.28 -13.15 -14.89
N GLU A 61 -5.97 -14.18 -14.41
CA GLU A 61 -6.04 -15.50 -15.04
C GLU A 61 -7.12 -15.53 -16.13
#